data_AF-A0A3B8X253-F1
#
_entry.id   AF-A0A3B8X253-F1
#
_cell.length_a   1.000
_cell.length_b   1.000
_cell.length_c   1.000
_cell.angle_alpha   90.00
_cell.angle_beta   90.00
_cell.angle_gamma   90.00
#
_symmetry.space_group_name_H-M   'P 1'
#
loop_
_entity.id
_entity.type
_entity.pdbx_description
1 polymer ?
#
loop_
_entity_poly.entity_id
_entity_poly.type
_entity_poly.pdbx_seq_one_letter_code
_entity_poly.pdbx_strand_id
1 'polypeptide(L)'
;MSAKTIAILGSTGSIGTQTLDVVRQNPELFSVFMISANSSAALLVEQALAFHVPHVVICNPAKYQEVRDALPASVEVHLGIEAACSLVQAPEVDVVVAAMVGFSGLRPTLSAIRAGKIIALANKETLVAAGALVMSEAARCHAPIYPVDSEHSAIFQCLQGAGDNPVRLIHLTASGGPFRTWPREEIARARKEQALKHPNWDMGAKITIDSATMMNKGFEVIEARWLFGLPASQIHVVVHPESIIHSMVEFEDGAVIAQLGCPDMRLPIALAMA
;
A
#
# COMPACT_ATOMS: atom_id res chain seq x y z
N MET A 1 -2.70 -15.57 -21.11
CA MET A 1 -3.25 -14.25 -20.71
C MET A 1 -2.18 -13.22 -21.04
N SER A 2 -2.56 -12.01 -21.49
CA SER A 2 -1.59 -10.93 -21.68
C SER A 2 -1.05 -10.46 -20.32
N ALA A 3 0.20 -9.99 -20.28
CA ALA A 3 0.77 -9.38 -19.08
C ALA A 3 -0.09 -8.19 -18.63
N LYS A 4 -0.35 -8.08 -17.33
CA LYS A 4 -1.04 -6.93 -16.73
C LYS A 4 -0.11 -5.73 -16.74
N THR A 5 -0.64 -4.59 -17.14
CA THR A 5 0.09 -3.34 -17.25
C THR A 5 -0.15 -2.49 -16.00
N ILE A 6 0.93 -2.14 -15.31
CA ILE A 6 0.89 -1.57 -13.96
C ILE A 6 1.31 -0.09 -13.98
N ALA A 7 0.57 0.74 -13.25
CA ALA A 7 0.95 2.09 -12.88
C ALA A 7 1.35 2.15 -11.40
N ILE A 8 2.56 2.62 -11.08
CA ILE A 8 3.06 2.67 -9.70
C ILE A 8 3.14 4.12 -9.22
N LEU A 9 2.25 4.47 -8.29
CA LEU A 9 2.26 5.79 -7.65
C LEU A 9 3.19 5.75 -6.43
N GLY A 10 4.37 6.37 -6.51
CA GLY A 10 5.37 6.34 -5.44
C GLY A 10 6.38 5.19 -5.55
N SER A 11 6.95 4.98 -6.74
CA SER A 11 7.86 3.85 -7.05
C SER A 11 9.18 3.86 -6.27
N THR A 12 9.62 5.02 -5.79
CA THR A 12 10.90 5.18 -5.08
C THR A 12 10.77 4.99 -3.55
N GLY A 13 9.55 4.70 -3.05
CA GLY A 13 9.32 4.34 -1.65
C GLY A 13 9.40 2.83 -1.43
N SER A 14 9.38 2.38 -0.17
CA SER A 14 9.52 0.96 0.20
C SER A 14 8.55 0.01 -0.53
N ILE A 15 7.26 0.37 -0.65
CA ILE A 15 6.28 -0.44 -1.39
C ILE A 15 6.56 -0.38 -2.90
N GLY A 16 6.89 0.79 -3.44
CA GLY A 16 7.18 0.97 -4.85
C GLY A 16 8.39 0.17 -5.33
N THR A 17 9.48 0.15 -4.55
CA THR A 17 10.67 -0.63 -4.86
C THR A 17 10.38 -2.13 -4.81
N GLN A 18 9.64 -2.58 -3.79
CA GLN A 18 9.24 -3.98 -3.66
C GLN A 18 8.25 -4.41 -4.77
N THR A 19 7.39 -3.49 -5.23
CA THR A 19 6.52 -3.71 -6.40
C THR A 19 7.35 -3.97 -7.65
N LEU A 20 8.38 -3.15 -7.90
CA LEU A 20 9.30 -3.37 -9.00
C LEU A 20 10.10 -4.68 -8.85
N ASP A 21 10.41 -5.10 -7.62
CA ASP A 21 11.03 -6.41 -7.37
C ASP A 21 10.09 -7.58 -7.72
N VAL A 22 8.79 -7.46 -7.45
CA VAL A 22 7.78 -8.43 -7.88
C VAL A 22 7.68 -8.47 -9.41
N VAL A 23 7.63 -7.31 -10.07
CA VAL A 23 7.61 -7.21 -11.54
C VAL A 23 8.86 -7.87 -12.14
N ARG A 24 10.05 -7.60 -11.59
CA ARG A 24 11.31 -8.16 -12.10
C ARG A 24 11.35 -9.69 -12.02
N GLN A 25 10.72 -10.27 -11.00
CA GLN A 25 10.65 -11.72 -10.80
C GLN A 25 9.59 -12.39 -11.67
N ASN A 26 8.64 -11.63 -12.24
CA ASN A 26 7.51 -12.14 -13.01
C ASN A 26 7.26 -11.30 -14.30
N PRO A 27 8.27 -11.13 -15.18
CA PRO A 27 8.19 -10.25 -16.34
C PRO A 27 7.17 -10.70 -17.40
N GLU A 28 6.77 -11.97 -17.39
CA GLU A 28 5.72 -12.52 -18.25
C GLU A 28 4.30 -12.18 -17.75
N LEU A 29 4.17 -11.80 -16.48
CA LEU A 29 2.88 -11.46 -15.86
C LEU A 29 2.66 -9.96 -15.79
N PHE A 30 3.72 -9.15 -15.70
CA PHE A 30 3.61 -7.72 -15.44
C PHE A 30 4.49 -6.87 -16.36
N SER A 31 3.95 -5.74 -16.80
CA SER A 31 4.68 -4.64 -17.45
C SER A 31 4.43 -3.33 -16.70
N VAL A 32 5.31 -2.35 -16.84
CA VAL A 32 5.19 -1.07 -16.12
C VAL A 32 4.95 0.06 -17.12
N PHE A 33 3.76 0.67 -17.03
CA PHE A 33 3.36 1.79 -17.88
C PHE A 33 3.85 3.14 -17.34
N MET A 34 3.69 3.34 -16.03
CA MET A 34 4.13 4.57 -15.38
C MET A 34 4.70 4.34 -14.00
N ILE A 35 5.66 5.19 -13.63
CA ILE A 35 6.17 5.30 -12.27
C ILE A 35 6.16 6.76 -11.83
N SER A 36 5.88 7.01 -10.55
CA SER A 36 5.95 8.36 -9.99
C SER A 36 6.80 8.46 -8.74
N ALA A 37 7.42 9.62 -8.54
CA ALA A 37 8.11 9.97 -7.30
C ALA A 37 7.89 11.44 -6.93
N ASN A 38 8.12 11.79 -5.67
CA ASN A 38 8.10 13.20 -5.25
C ASN A 38 9.40 13.92 -5.64
N SER A 39 10.52 13.51 -5.03
CA SER A 39 11.82 14.20 -5.17
C SER A 39 13.02 13.28 -5.45
N SER A 40 12.85 11.96 -5.41
CA SER A 40 13.93 10.97 -5.58
C SER A 40 14.29 10.77 -7.05
N ALA A 41 14.79 11.83 -7.70
CA ALA A 41 15.05 11.89 -9.14
C ALA A 41 16.02 10.79 -9.63
N ALA A 42 17.19 10.64 -9.00
CA ALA A 42 18.18 9.64 -9.42
C ALA A 42 17.62 8.21 -9.43
N LEU A 43 16.97 7.77 -8.34
CA LEU A 43 16.36 6.44 -8.27
C LEU A 43 15.19 6.29 -9.25
N LEU A 44 14.39 7.34 -9.46
CA LEU A 44 13.30 7.32 -10.42
C LEU A 44 13.83 7.10 -11.86
N VAL A 45 14.93 7.76 -12.22
CA VAL A 45 15.60 7.59 -13.53
C VAL A 45 16.14 6.17 -13.68
N GLU A 46 16.83 5.65 -12.66
CA GLU A 46 17.33 4.27 -12.64
C GLU A 46 16.21 3.25 -12.87
N GLN A 47 15.10 3.40 -12.15
CA GLN A 47 13.92 2.55 -12.28
C GLN A 47 13.30 2.65 -13.68
N ALA A 48 13.16 3.86 -14.23
CA ALA A 48 12.58 4.07 -15.55
C ALA A 48 13.40 3.37 -16.66
N LEU A 49 14.73 3.47 -16.60
CA LEU A 49 15.63 2.81 -17.55
C LEU A 49 15.61 1.29 -17.39
N ALA A 50 15.71 0.78 -16.16
CA ALA A 50 15.78 -0.65 -15.89
C ALA A 50 14.50 -1.40 -16.31
N PHE A 51 13.34 -0.76 -16.16
CA PHE A 51 12.03 -1.36 -16.47
C PHE A 51 11.44 -0.86 -17.80
N HIS A 52 12.19 -0.08 -18.58
CA HIS A 52 11.75 0.48 -19.86
C HIS A 52 10.40 1.21 -19.77
N VAL A 53 10.22 1.98 -18.70
CA VAL A 53 8.95 2.63 -18.39
C VAL A 53 8.71 3.81 -19.35
N PRO A 54 7.60 3.84 -20.11
CA PRO A 54 7.36 4.87 -21.11
C PRO A 54 6.98 6.23 -20.48
N HIS A 55 6.34 6.23 -19.31
CA HIS A 55 5.90 7.47 -18.64
C HIS A 55 6.45 7.61 -17.22
N VAL A 56 7.10 8.74 -16.94
CA VAL A 56 7.70 9.03 -15.64
C VAL A 56 7.12 10.30 -15.08
N VAL A 57 6.63 10.28 -13.83
CA VAL A 57 6.07 11.49 -13.18
C VAL A 57 6.93 11.90 -11.99
N ILE A 58 7.48 13.11 -12.04
CA ILE A 58 8.14 13.72 -10.88
C ILE A 58 7.24 14.83 -10.33
N CYS A 59 6.87 14.75 -9.05
CA CYS A 59 5.93 15.72 -8.47
C CYS A 59 6.59 17.04 -8.10
N ASN A 60 7.90 17.03 -7.78
CA ASN A 60 8.66 18.22 -7.43
C ASN A 60 9.17 18.97 -8.67
N PRO A 61 8.73 20.21 -8.93
CA PRO A 61 9.18 21.00 -10.08
C PRO A 61 10.68 21.24 -10.13
N ALA A 62 11.34 21.36 -8.96
CA ALA A 62 12.79 21.57 -8.89
C ALA A 62 13.61 20.38 -9.39
N LYS A 63 12.98 19.20 -9.53
CA LYS A 63 13.59 17.96 -10.01
C LYS A 63 13.24 17.62 -11.45
N TYR A 64 12.34 18.37 -12.09
CA TYR A 64 11.87 18.07 -13.44
C TYR A 64 13.00 18.01 -14.47
N GLN A 65 13.84 19.05 -14.51
CA GLN A 65 14.92 19.13 -15.50
C GLN A 65 15.96 18.02 -15.30
N GLU A 66 16.30 17.70 -14.05
CA GLU A 66 17.20 16.60 -13.69
C GLU A 66 16.70 15.25 -14.23
N VAL A 67 15.41 14.96 -14.09
CA VAL A 67 14.81 13.70 -14.58
C VAL A 67 14.69 13.72 -16.11
N ARG A 68 14.27 14.85 -16.70
CA ARG A 68 14.09 14.99 -18.15
C ARG A 68 15.40 14.82 -18.91
N ASP A 69 16.48 15.43 -18.45
CA ASP A 69 17.77 15.40 -19.15
C ASP A 69 18.48 14.04 -19.02
N ALA A 70 18.17 13.27 -17.98
CA ALA A 70 18.76 11.96 -17.72
C ALA A 70 18.06 10.80 -18.44
N LEU A 71 16.87 11.02 -19.01
CA LEU A 71 16.08 10.01 -19.70
C LEU A 71 16.10 10.22 -21.23
N PRO A 72 16.07 9.13 -22.02
CA PRO A 72 16.03 9.24 -23.48
C PRO A 72 14.73 9.90 -23.95
N ALA A 73 14.74 10.48 -25.15
CA ALA A 73 13.58 11.15 -25.73
C ALA A 73 12.34 10.24 -25.92
N SER A 74 12.53 8.91 -25.91
CA SER A 74 11.44 7.93 -25.96
C SER A 74 10.65 7.82 -24.65
N VAL A 75 11.16 8.34 -23.54
CA VAL A 75 10.46 8.36 -22.25
C VAL A 75 9.83 9.73 -22.04
N GLU A 76 8.52 9.74 -21.79
CA GLU A 76 7.78 10.95 -21.50
C GLU A 76 7.84 11.28 -20.01
N VAL A 77 8.54 12.38 -19.68
CA VAL A 77 8.61 12.89 -18.30
C VAL A 77 7.53 13.94 -18.04
N HIS A 78 6.70 13.72 -17.03
CA HIS A 78 5.61 14.59 -16.66
C HIS A 78 5.84 15.22 -15.29
N LEU A 79 5.22 16.38 -15.07
CA LEU A 79 5.38 17.15 -13.85
C LEU A 79 4.06 17.20 -13.05
N GLY A 80 4.17 16.89 -11.76
CA GLY A 80 3.13 17.19 -10.78
C GLY A 80 2.01 16.16 -10.67
N ILE A 81 1.16 16.38 -9.67
CA ILE A 81 0.10 15.43 -9.31
C ILE A 81 -1.00 15.32 -10.37
N GLU A 82 -1.25 16.38 -11.15
CA GLU A 82 -2.25 16.37 -12.22
C GLU A 82 -1.88 15.37 -13.32
N ALA A 83 -0.60 15.31 -13.68
CA ALA A 83 -0.11 14.33 -14.64
C ALA A 83 -0.28 12.90 -14.12
N ALA A 84 0.02 12.67 -12.84
CA ALA A 84 -0.23 11.36 -12.21
C ALA A 84 -1.71 11.00 -12.25
N CYS A 85 -2.62 11.93 -11.95
CA CYS A 85 -4.07 11.70 -12.02
C CYS A 85 -4.54 11.40 -13.44
N SER A 86 -3.97 12.03 -14.46
CA SER A 86 -4.30 11.78 -15.87
C SER A 86 -3.80 10.41 -16.34
N LEU A 87 -2.52 10.10 -16.11
CA LEU A 87 -1.89 8.89 -16.66
C LEU A 87 -2.43 7.59 -16.06
N VAL A 88 -2.85 7.58 -14.80
CA VAL A 88 -3.47 6.37 -14.20
C VAL A 88 -4.81 6.00 -14.87
N GLN A 89 -5.41 6.90 -15.64
CA GLN A 89 -6.66 6.65 -16.37
C GLN A 89 -6.41 6.07 -17.77
N ALA A 90 -5.15 5.97 -18.22
CA ALA A 90 -4.82 5.48 -19.55
C ALA A 90 -5.43 4.09 -19.83
N PRO A 91 -6.02 3.84 -21.01
CA PRO A 91 -6.65 2.56 -21.35
C PRO A 91 -5.74 1.34 -21.16
N GLU A 92 -4.43 1.53 -21.36
CA GLU A 92 -3.40 0.52 -21.25
C GLU A 92 -3.16 0.07 -19.81
N VAL A 93 -3.47 0.90 -18.80
CA VAL A 93 -3.26 0.56 -17.39
C VAL A 93 -4.37 -0.38 -16.90
N ASP A 94 -3.99 -1.52 -16.35
CA ASP A 94 -4.92 -2.49 -15.73
C ASP A 94 -5.01 -2.27 -14.22
N VAL A 95 -3.84 -2.11 -13.58
CA VAL A 95 -3.71 -2.03 -12.12
C VAL A 95 -2.92 -0.79 -11.72
N VAL A 96 -3.40 -0.10 -10.69
CA VAL A 96 -2.73 1.04 -10.07
C VAL A 96 -2.28 0.66 -8.66
N VAL A 97 -0.96 0.66 -8.44
CA VAL A 97 -0.37 0.47 -7.11
C VAL A 97 -0.27 1.82 -6.42
N ALA A 98 -1.15 2.06 -5.44
CA ALA A 98 -1.22 3.31 -4.69
C ALA A 98 -0.28 3.26 -3.47
N ALA A 99 0.99 3.62 -3.69
CA ALA A 99 2.09 3.55 -2.72
C ALA A 99 2.63 4.93 -2.28
N MET A 100 1.91 6.01 -2.57
CA MET A 100 2.24 7.35 -2.10
C MET A 100 2.00 7.48 -0.60
N VAL A 101 2.77 8.33 0.08
CA VAL A 101 2.64 8.52 1.52
C VAL A 101 1.59 9.58 1.86
N GLY A 102 0.79 9.31 2.89
CA GLY A 102 -0.17 10.27 3.44
C GLY A 102 -1.30 10.62 2.46
N PHE A 103 -1.84 11.83 2.60
CA PHE A 103 -3.01 12.27 1.82
C PHE A 103 -2.73 12.48 0.32
N SER A 104 -1.46 12.55 -0.08
CA SER A 104 -1.06 12.81 -1.46
C SER A 104 -1.57 11.75 -2.45
N GLY A 105 -1.80 10.52 -1.99
CA GLY A 105 -2.31 9.42 -2.80
C GLY A 105 -3.81 9.49 -3.11
N LEU A 106 -4.61 10.29 -2.39
CA LEU A 106 -6.08 10.28 -2.52
C LEU A 106 -6.54 10.67 -3.93
N ARG A 107 -6.03 11.79 -4.46
CA ARG A 107 -6.45 12.31 -5.76
C ARG A 107 -6.15 11.37 -6.93
N PRO A 108 -4.91 10.83 -7.09
CA PRO A 108 -4.64 9.88 -8.16
C PRO A 108 -5.37 8.55 -7.93
N THR A 109 -5.57 8.10 -6.68
CA THR A 109 -6.37 6.89 -6.38
C THR A 109 -7.82 7.05 -6.83
N LEU A 110 -8.47 8.18 -6.52
CA LEU A 110 -9.83 8.46 -7.00
C LEU A 110 -9.90 8.57 -8.53
N SER A 111 -8.85 9.08 -9.17
CA SER A 111 -8.79 9.16 -10.63
C SER A 111 -8.71 7.77 -11.26
N ALA A 112 -7.90 6.88 -10.72
CA ALA A 112 -7.82 5.48 -11.11
C ALA A 112 -9.17 4.75 -10.90
N ILE A 113 -9.80 4.94 -9.74
CA ILE A 113 -11.13 4.39 -9.43
C ILE A 113 -12.17 4.83 -10.47
N ARG A 114 -12.20 6.12 -10.80
CA ARG A 114 -13.14 6.68 -11.78
C ARG A 114 -12.97 6.09 -13.18
N ALA A 115 -11.75 5.68 -13.52
CA ALA A 115 -11.42 5.00 -14.76
C ALA A 115 -11.64 3.47 -14.68
N GLY A 116 -12.20 2.95 -13.59
CA GLY A 116 -12.52 1.52 -13.42
C GLY A 116 -11.29 0.64 -13.25
N LYS A 117 -10.14 1.20 -12.84
CA LYS A 117 -8.90 0.44 -12.67
C LYS A 117 -8.94 -0.43 -11.42
N ILE A 118 -8.19 -1.52 -11.43
CA ILE A 118 -7.91 -2.29 -10.21
C ILE A 118 -6.95 -1.46 -9.34
N ILE A 119 -7.25 -1.31 -8.06
CA ILE A 119 -6.43 -0.55 -7.12
C ILE A 119 -5.75 -1.53 -6.17
N ALA A 120 -4.43 -1.63 -6.24
CA ALA A 120 -3.60 -2.26 -5.21
C ALA A 120 -3.24 -1.17 -4.18
N LEU A 121 -4.01 -1.10 -3.09
CA LEU A 121 -3.98 0.02 -2.15
C LEU A 121 -3.04 -0.27 -0.97
N ALA A 122 -1.90 0.42 -0.93
CA ALA A 122 -0.95 0.37 0.19
C ALA A 122 -1.04 1.61 1.11
N ASN A 123 -1.60 2.70 0.58
CA ASN A 123 -1.74 3.97 1.29
C ASN A 123 -3.01 3.99 2.15
N LYS A 124 -2.90 3.48 3.38
CA LYS A 124 -4.01 3.46 4.36
C LYS A 124 -4.63 4.82 4.64
N GLU A 125 -3.83 5.90 4.59
CA GLU A 125 -4.30 7.25 4.85
C GLU A 125 -5.40 7.72 3.88
N THR A 126 -5.48 7.14 2.67
CA THR A 126 -6.56 7.39 1.72
C THR A 126 -7.92 6.97 2.31
N LEU A 127 -8.01 5.80 2.94
CA LEU A 127 -9.24 5.31 3.56
C LEU A 127 -9.49 5.93 4.93
N VAL A 128 -8.44 6.25 5.69
CA VAL A 128 -8.59 6.97 6.96
C VAL A 128 -9.19 8.35 6.74
N ALA A 129 -8.68 9.10 5.75
CA ALA A 129 -9.13 10.46 5.48
C ALA A 129 -10.45 10.52 4.71
N ALA A 130 -10.70 9.59 3.79
CA ALA A 130 -11.80 9.70 2.82
C ALA A 130 -12.50 8.37 2.53
N GLY A 131 -12.51 7.41 3.48
CA GLY A 131 -13.04 6.05 3.27
C GLY A 131 -14.45 6.00 2.68
N ALA A 132 -15.40 6.76 3.21
CA ALA A 132 -16.76 6.81 2.66
C ALA A 132 -16.80 7.24 1.18
N LEU A 133 -16.00 8.26 0.82
CA LEU A 133 -15.92 8.77 -0.56
C LEU A 133 -15.24 7.75 -1.48
N VAL A 134 -14.13 7.17 -1.04
CA VAL A 134 -13.36 6.18 -1.83
C VAL A 134 -14.18 4.92 -2.07
N MET A 135 -14.79 4.34 -1.03
CA MET A 135 -15.55 3.10 -1.15
C MET A 135 -16.85 3.30 -1.96
N SER A 136 -17.54 4.43 -1.81
CA SER A 136 -18.73 4.73 -2.61
C SER A 136 -18.40 4.94 -4.09
N GLU A 137 -17.30 5.63 -4.39
CA GLU A 137 -16.85 5.83 -5.77
C GLU A 137 -16.39 4.50 -6.39
N ALA A 138 -15.67 3.66 -5.63
CA ALA A 138 -15.24 2.34 -6.08
C ALA A 138 -16.43 1.43 -6.44
N ALA A 139 -17.46 1.42 -5.58
CA ALA A 139 -18.70 0.69 -5.86
C ALA A 139 -19.42 1.24 -7.11
N ARG A 140 -19.50 2.57 -7.26
CA ARG A 140 -20.15 3.24 -8.40
C ARG A 140 -19.45 2.96 -9.73
N CYS A 141 -18.12 2.89 -9.72
CA CYS A 141 -17.29 2.69 -10.90
C CYS A 141 -16.91 1.23 -11.14
N HIS A 142 -17.38 0.31 -10.29
CA HIS A 142 -17.00 -1.11 -10.33
C HIS A 142 -15.48 -1.33 -10.33
N ALA A 143 -14.75 -0.49 -9.59
CA ALA A 143 -13.29 -0.55 -9.46
C ALA A 143 -12.91 -1.40 -8.24
N PRO A 144 -12.27 -2.58 -8.42
CA PRO A 144 -11.85 -3.41 -7.30
C PRO A 144 -10.73 -2.72 -6.51
N ILE A 145 -10.81 -2.79 -5.17
CA ILE A 145 -9.74 -2.35 -4.27
C ILE A 145 -9.20 -3.58 -3.55
N TYR A 146 -7.93 -3.89 -3.76
CA TYR A 146 -7.21 -4.96 -3.08
C TYR A 146 -6.24 -4.37 -2.07
N PRO A 147 -6.29 -4.80 -0.79
CA PRO A 147 -5.37 -4.33 0.22
C PRO A 147 -3.95 -4.86 -0.02
N VAL A 148 -2.99 -3.94 0.02
CA VAL A 148 -1.55 -4.26 0.05
C VAL A 148 -1.00 -4.22 1.48
N ASP A 149 -1.64 -3.48 2.39
CA ASP A 149 -1.24 -3.49 3.79
C ASP A 149 -1.31 -4.91 4.37
N SER A 150 -0.31 -5.30 5.16
CA SER A 150 0.00 -6.72 5.39
C SER A 150 -1.13 -7.44 6.12
N GLU A 151 -1.70 -6.77 7.12
CA GLU A 151 -2.78 -7.28 7.95
C GLU A 151 -4.10 -7.38 7.17
N HIS A 152 -4.40 -6.39 6.33
CA HIS A 152 -5.62 -6.39 5.52
C HIS A 152 -5.51 -7.36 4.34
N SER A 153 -4.33 -7.52 3.76
CA SER A 153 -4.07 -8.58 2.78
C SER A 153 -4.24 -9.97 3.41
N ALA A 154 -3.79 -10.16 4.65
CA ALA A 154 -4.02 -11.38 5.42
C ALA A 154 -5.51 -11.63 5.67
N ILE A 155 -6.27 -10.62 6.11
CA ILE A 155 -7.73 -10.71 6.26
C ILE A 155 -8.37 -11.08 4.92
N PHE A 156 -8.03 -10.39 3.84
CA PHE A 156 -8.57 -10.65 2.51
C PHE A 156 -8.34 -12.10 2.08
N GLN A 157 -7.14 -12.65 2.30
CA GLN A 157 -6.84 -14.07 2.03
C GLN A 157 -7.68 -15.03 2.88
N CYS A 158 -7.88 -14.73 4.17
CA CYS A 158 -8.74 -15.53 5.04
C CYS A 158 -10.20 -15.55 4.53
N LEU A 159 -10.69 -14.40 4.03
CA LEU A 159 -12.04 -14.29 3.47
C LEU A 159 -12.24 -15.12 2.19
N GLN A 160 -11.18 -15.33 1.39
CA GLN A 160 -11.26 -16.23 0.23
C GLN A 160 -11.51 -17.69 0.63
N GLY A 161 -11.10 -18.10 1.83
CA GLY A 161 -11.35 -19.43 2.39
C GLY A 161 -12.69 -19.56 3.13
N ALA A 162 -13.45 -18.48 3.28
CA ALA A 162 -14.65 -18.43 4.12
C ALA A 162 -15.90 -19.02 3.48
N GLY A 163 -15.97 -19.07 2.14
CA GLY A 163 -17.23 -19.34 1.44
C GLY A 163 -18.30 -18.32 1.84
N ASP A 164 -19.48 -18.80 2.23
CA ASP A 164 -20.61 -17.97 2.68
C ASP A 164 -20.61 -17.72 4.20
N ASN A 165 -19.54 -18.11 4.92
CA ASN A 165 -19.49 -18.00 6.38
C ASN A 165 -19.30 -16.54 6.82
N PRO A 166 -20.25 -15.93 7.55
CA PRO A 166 -20.16 -14.53 7.92
C PRO A 166 -19.02 -14.26 8.90
N VAL A 167 -18.39 -13.09 8.76
CA VAL A 167 -17.35 -12.64 9.67
C VAL A 167 -17.96 -12.27 11.03
N ARG A 168 -17.51 -12.95 12.07
CA ARG A 168 -17.84 -12.63 13.47
C ARG A 168 -16.87 -11.59 14.03
N LEU A 169 -15.57 -11.80 13.85
CA LEU A 169 -14.54 -10.95 14.41
C LEU A 169 -13.26 -10.96 13.56
N ILE A 170 -12.61 -9.81 13.45
CA ILE A 170 -11.25 -9.68 12.92
C ILE A 170 -10.28 -9.55 14.10
N HIS A 171 -9.24 -10.37 14.10
CA HIS A 171 -8.08 -10.23 14.98
C HIS A 171 -6.95 -9.54 14.20
N LEU A 172 -6.87 -8.23 14.35
CA LEU A 172 -5.90 -7.36 13.68
C LEU A 172 -4.59 -7.34 14.48
N THR A 173 -3.61 -8.12 14.04
CA THR A 173 -2.36 -8.30 14.80
C THR A 173 -1.44 -7.09 14.71
N ALA A 174 -0.68 -6.77 15.76
CA ALA A 174 0.31 -5.70 15.81
C ALA A 174 1.64 -6.20 16.38
N SER A 175 2.79 -5.72 15.91
CA SER A 175 4.10 -6.03 16.53
C SER A 175 4.22 -5.49 17.98
N GLY A 176 3.45 -4.43 18.28
CA GLY A 176 3.54 -3.62 19.50
C GLY A 176 4.61 -2.52 19.45
N GLY A 177 5.41 -2.46 18.38
CA GLY A 177 6.45 -1.45 18.19
C GLY A 177 7.64 -1.56 19.18
N PRO A 178 8.65 -0.68 19.06
CA PRO A 178 9.85 -0.69 19.90
C PRO A 178 9.58 -0.46 21.40
N PHE A 179 8.46 0.16 21.75
CA PHE A 179 8.15 0.55 23.13
C PHE A 179 7.23 -0.43 23.85
N ARG A 180 6.88 -1.57 23.23
CA ARG A 180 5.96 -2.57 23.78
C ARG A 180 6.27 -2.97 25.22
N THR A 181 7.55 -3.12 25.56
CA THR A 181 8.02 -3.60 26.87
C THR A 181 8.55 -2.47 27.76
N TRP A 182 8.42 -1.21 27.35
CA TRP A 182 8.95 -0.08 28.10
C TRP A 182 7.98 0.34 29.21
N PRO A 183 8.49 0.77 30.38
CA PRO A 183 7.70 1.48 31.38
C PRO A 183 7.12 2.78 30.81
N ARG A 184 5.91 3.16 31.26
CA ARG A 184 5.22 4.39 30.83
C ARG A 184 6.09 5.65 30.93
N GLU A 185 6.88 5.76 31.99
CA GLU A 185 7.77 6.90 32.23
C GLU A 185 8.91 7.01 31.20
N GLU A 186 9.40 5.87 30.71
CA GLU A 186 10.42 5.82 29.66
C GLU A 186 9.82 6.19 28.30
N ILE A 187 8.61 5.70 28.00
CA ILE A 187 7.87 6.07 26.78
C ILE A 187 7.68 7.59 26.72
N ALA A 188 7.33 8.23 27.84
CA ALA A 188 7.15 9.68 27.91
C ALA A 188 8.44 10.49 27.61
N ARG A 189 9.62 9.87 27.71
CA ARG A 189 10.93 10.49 27.45
C ARG A 189 11.57 10.01 26.15
N ALA A 190 10.87 9.16 25.39
CA ALA A 190 11.40 8.53 24.19
C ALA A 190 11.76 9.56 23.11
N ARG A 191 12.88 9.33 22.44
CA ARG A 191 13.37 10.17 21.34
C ARG A 191 13.06 9.53 19.99
N LYS A 192 13.09 10.35 18.93
CA LYS A 192 12.90 9.92 17.55
C LYS A 192 13.83 8.77 17.17
N GLU A 193 15.10 8.83 17.56
CA GLU A 193 16.11 7.83 17.22
C GLU A 193 15.82 6.45 17.85
N GLN A 194 15.09 6.43 18.97
CA GLN A 194 14.66 5.19 19.62
C GLN A 194 13.42 4.61 18.93
N ALA A 195 12.46 5.48 18.56
CA ALA A 195 11.26 5.07 17.84
C ALA A 195 11.57 4.51 16.45
N LEU A 196 12.64 4.98 15.78
CA LEU A 196 13.05 4.52 14.45
C LEU A 196 13.67 3.11 14.42
N LYS A 197 13.88 2.45 15.57
CA LYS A 197 14.46 1.11 15.67
C LYS A 197 13.37 0.04 15.77
N HIS A 198 12.64 -0.18 14.68
CA HIS A 198 11.57 -1.18 14.66
C HIS A 198 12.14 -2.62 14.79
N PRO A 199 11.53 -3.51 15.59
CA PRO A 199 12.09 -4.84 15.87
C PRO A 199 12.05 -5.80 14.67
N ASN A 200 11.01 -5.72 13.82
CA ASN A 200 10.73 -6.76 12.82
C ASN A 200 10.73 -6.29 11.35
N TRP A 201 10.70 -4.98 11.11
CA TRP A 201 10.40 -4.42 9.78
C TRP A 201 11.33 -3.27 9.49
N ASP A 202 11.84 -3.20 8.25
CA ASP A 202 12.53 -2.02 7.74
C ASP A 202 11.54 -1.17 6.91
N MET A 203 11.24 0.03 7.40
CA MET A 203 10.14 0.85 6.89
C MET A 203 10.48 2.34 6.89
N GLY A 204 9.69 3.12 6.16
CA GLY A 204 9.82 4.58 6.13
C GLY A 204 9.59 5.23 7.51
N ALA A 205 10.25 6.36 7.77
CA ALA A 205 10.26 6.99 9.09
C ALA A 205 8.85 7.27 9.66
N LYS A 206 7.88 7.70 8.85
CA LYS A 206 6.52 8.02 9.31
C LYS A 206 5.81 6.79 9.88
N ILE A 207 5.73 5.70 9.12
CA ILE A 207 5.09 4.46 9.58
C ILE A 207 5.83 3.85 10.77
N THR A 208 7.16 3.99 10.82
CA THR A 208 7.95 3.52 11.97
C THR A 208 7.59 4.27 13.26
N ILE A 209 7.39 5.59 13.21
CA ILE A 209 6.91 6.38 14.36
C ILE A 209 5.46 6.00 14.72
N ASP A 210 4.60 5.83 13.73
CA ASP A 210 3.21 5.44 13.95
C ASP A 210 3.11 4.03 14.58
N SER A 211 4.00 3.11 14.22
CA SER A 211 4.11 1.80 14.85
C SER A 211 4.56 1.92 16.31
N ALA A 212 5.56 2.76 16.60
CA ALA A 212 6.04 3.01 17.96
C ALA A 212 4.98 3.58 18.90
N THR A 213 4.03 4.35 18.37
CA THR A 213 2.91 4.93 19.13
C THR A 213 1.63 4.09 19.06
N MET A 214 1.64 2.97 18.33
CA MET A 214 0.47 2.19 17.92
C MET A 214 -0.61 2.97 17.13
N MET A 215 -0.34 4.23 16.73
CA MET A 215 -1.23 5.00 15.86
C MET A 215 -1.40 4.32 14.50
N ASN A 216 -0.36 3.62 14.01
CA ASN A 216 -0.44 2.82 12.80
C ASN A 216 -1.61 1.84 12.88
N LYS A 217 -1.73 1.12 14.00
CA LYS A 217 -2.82 0.17 14.22
C LYS A 217 -4.18 0.85 14.36
N GLY A 218 -4.22 2.07 14.91
CA GLY A 218 -5.43 2.90 14.91
C GLY A 218 -5.93 3.24 13.50
N PHE A 219 -5.02 3.58 12.58
CA PHE A 219 -5.36 3.79 11.17
C PHE A 219 -5.83 2.51 10.49
N GLU A 220 -5.17 1.38 10.77
CA GLU A 220 -5.51 0.09 10.18
C GLU A 220 -6.86 -0.44 10.66
N VAL A 221 -7.30 -0.11 11.88
CA VAL A 221 -8.68 -0.39 12.35
C VAL A 221 -9.71 0.38 11.51
N ILE A 222 -9.45 1.67 11.23
CA ILE A 222 -10.35 2.48 10.39
C ILE A 222 -10.37 1.93 8.96
N GLU A 223 -9.21 1.57 8.43
CA GLU A 223 -9.08 0.96 7.11
C GLU A 223 -9.81 -0.37 6.98
N ALA A 224 -9.64 -1.29 7.95
CA ALA A 224 -10.31 -2.58 7.95
C ALA A 224 -11.83 -2.44 8.00
N ARG A 225 -12.34 -1.47 8.76
CA ARG A 225 -13.77 -1.11 8.75
C ARG A 225 -14.26 -0.79 7.34
N TRP A 226 -13.51 0.01 6.59
CA TRP A 226 -13.91 0.42 5.24
C TRP A 226 -13.77 -0.72 4.23
N LEU A 227 -12.65 -1.43 4.22
CA LEU A 227 -12.37 -2.50 3.27
C LEU A 227 -13.32 -3.68 3.41
N PHE A 228 -13.68 -4.05 4.65
CA PHE A 228 -14.45 -5.26 4.92
C PHE A 228 -15.89 -4.97 5.36
N GLY A 229 -16.30 -3.70 5.39
CA GLY A 229 -17.68 -3.32 5.74
C GLY A 229 -18.07 -3.61 7.19
N LEU A 230 -17.11 -3.64 8.11
CA LEU A 230 -17.33 -4.05 9.50
C LEU A 230 -17.37 -2.85 10.47
N PRO A 231 -18.21 -2.88 11.51
CA PRO A 231 -18.13 -1.92 12.60
C PRO A 231 -16.83 -2.12 13.39
N ALA A 232 -16.32 -1.04 13.99
CA ALA A 232 -15.08 -1.06 14.77
C ALA A 232 -15.13 -2.05 15.97
N SER A 233 -16.33 -2.33 16.50
CA SER A 233 -16.51 -3.32 17.57
C SER A 233 -16.18 -4.76 17.15
N GLN A 234 -16.15 -5.05 15.84
CA GLN A 234 -15.76 -6.35 15.28
C GLN A 234 -14.27 -6.43 14.90
N ILE A 235 -13.46 -5.42 15.23
CA ILE A 235 -12.03 -5.38 14.88
C ILE A 235 -11.22 -5.29 16.17
N HIS A 236 -10.60 -6.39 16.57
CA HIS A 236 -9.86 -6.52 17.83
C HIS A 236 -8.37 -6.48 17.55
N VAL A 237 -7.69 -5.53 18.20
CA VAL A 237 -6.24 -5.42 18.09
C VAL A 237 -5.56 -6.40 19.02
N VAL A 238 -4.69 -7.25 18.48
CA VAL A 238 -3.93 -8.26 19.24
C VAL A 238 -2.44 -8.01 19.05
N VAL A 239 -1.66 -7.92 20.13
CA VAL A 239 -0.21 -7.78 20.01
C VAL A 239 0.43 -9.15 19.78
N HIS A 240 1.06 -9.33 18.61
CA HIS A 240 1.80 -10.51 18.19
C HIS A 240 3.25 -10.13 17.84
N PRO A 241 4.17 -10.19 18.83
CA PRO A 241 5.57 -9.79 18.72
C PRO A 241 6.35 -10.37 17.55
N GLU A 242 6.05 -11.60 17.15
CA GLU A 242 6.80 -12.35 16.14
C GLU A 242 6.43 -11.90 14.72
N SER A 243 5.26 -11.28 14.54
CA SER A 243 4.74 -10.80 13.25
C SER A 243 4.73 -11.88 12.16
N ILE A 244 4.49 -13.14 12.53
CA ILE A 244 4.35 -14.26 11.60
C ILE A 244 2.89 -14.45 11.20
N ILE A 245 1.97 -14.42 12.17
CA ILE A 245 0.54 -14.31 11.87
C ILE A 245 0.27 -12.85 11.54
N HIS A 246 -0.11 -12.57 10.29
CA HIS A 246 -0.35 -11.20 9.84
C HIS A 246 -1.77 -10.73 10.14
N SER A 247 -2.76 -11.60 10.23
CA SER A 247 -4.08 -11.34 10.86
C SER A 247 -4.91 -12.61 10.83
N MET A 248 -6.04 -12.58 11.54
CA MET A 248 -6.97 -13.71 11.61
C MET A 248 -8.41 -13.24 11.47
N VAL A 249 -9.26 -14.09 10.92
CA VAL A 249 -10.70 -13.88 10.81
C VAL A 249 -11.40 -15.02 11.53
N GLU A 250 -12.22 -14.65 12.51
CA GLU A 250 -13.14 -15.53 13.22
C GLU A 250 -14.51 -15.42 12.58
N PHE A 251 -15.14 -16.56 12.33
CA PHE A 251 -16.44 -16.65 11.68
C PHE A 251 -17.55 -17.08 12.64
N GLU A 252 -18.80 -17.00 12.21
CA GLU A 252 -19.96 -17.27 13.09
C GLU A 252 -20.06 -18.73 13.58
N ASP A 253 -19.50 -19.68 12.83
CA ASP A 253 -19.40 -21.09 13.22
C ASP A 253 -18.27 -21.37 14.23
N GLY A 254 -17.49 -20.35 14.60
CA GLY A 254 -16.37 -20.45 15.53
C GLY A 254 -15.04 -20.86 14.89
N ALA A 255 -15.00 -21.09 13.58
CA ALA A 255 -13.75 -21.29 12.87
C ALA A 255 -12.90 -20.01 12.87
N VAL A 256 -11.59 -20.17 12.96
CA VAL A 256 -10.62 -19.06 12.82
C VAL A 256 -9.64 -19.43 11.72
N ILE A 257 -9.57 -18.59 10.69
CA ILE A 257 -8.56 -18.70 9.63
C ILE A 257 -7.52 -17.60 9.86
N ALA A 258 -6.25 -17.96 9.74
CA ALA A 258 -5.12 -17.06 9.89
C ALA A 258 -4.24 -17.14 8.65
N GLN A 259 -3.72 -16.00 8.22
CA GLN A 259 -2.67 -15.96 7.20
C GLN A 259 -1.31 -15.76 7.89
N LEU A 260 -0.34 -16.59 7.51
CA LEU A 260 0.99 -16.62 8.08
C LEU A 260 2.05 -16.46 7.00
N GLY A 261 3.12 -15.74 7.32
CA GLY A 261 4.25 -15.56 6.42
C GLY A 261 5.45 -14.93 7.13
N CYS A 262 6.59 -14.94 6.46
CA CYS A 262 7.67 -14.04 6.84
C CYS A 262 7.24 -12.59 6.59
N PRO A 263 7.70 -11.62 7.40
CA PRO A 263 7.37 -10.20 7.23
C PRO A 263 8.00 -9.63 5.94
N ASP A 264 7.30 -9.83 4.82
CA ASP A 264 7.74 -9.49 3.48
C ASP A 264 6.56 -8.95 2.65
N MET A 265 6.64 -7.67 2.25
CA MET A 265 5.54 -7.02 1.53
C MET A 265 5.40 -7.50 0.08
N ARG A 266 6.38 -8.24 -0.47
CA ARG A 266 6.27 -8.77 -1.83
C ARG A 266 5.09 -9.73 -1.98
N LEU A 267 4.73 -10.47 -0.92
CA LEU A 267 3.56 -11.36 -0.92
C LEU A 267 2.24 -10.57 -1.08
N PRO A 268 1.88 -9.63 -0.18
CA PRO A 268 0.63 -8.90 -0.32
C PRO A 268 0.60 -8.00 -1.58
N ILE A 269 1.75 -7.46 -2.01
CA ILE A 269 1.85 -6.74 -3.29
C ILE A 269 1.52 -7.65 -4.47
N ALA A 270 2.16 -8.82 -4.56
CA ALA A 270 1.92 -9.76 -5.66
C ALA A 270 0.46 -10.21 -5.71
N LEU A 271 -0.15 -10.50 -4.56
CA LEU A 271 -1.56 -10.88 -4.49
C LEU A 271 -2.50 -9.79 -5.01
N ALA A 272 -2.26 -8.53 -4.65
CA ALA A 272 -3.10 -7.41 -5.07
C ALA A 272 -2.96 -7.08 -6.57
N MET A 273 -1.84 -7.47 -7.19
CA MET A 273 -1.58 -7.27 -8.62
C MET A 273 -2.05 -8.43 -9.49
N ALA A 274 -1.96 -9.68 -8.98
CA ALA A 274 -2.31 -10.92 -9.68
C ALA A 274 -3.80 -11.02 -10.03
#